data_AF-A0A3D0HR26-F1
#
_entry.id   AF-A0A3D0HR26-F1
#
_cell.length_a   1.000
_cell.length_b   1.000
_cell.length_c   1.000
_cell.angle_alpha   90.00
_cell.angle_beta   90.00
_cell.angle_gamma   90.00
#
_symmetry.space_group_name_H-M   'P 1'
#
loop_
_entity.id
_entity.type
_entity.pdbx_description
1 polymer ?
#
loop_
_entity_poly.entity_id
_entity_poly.type
_entity_poly.pdbx_seq_one_letter_code
_entity_poly.pdbx_strand_id
1 'polypeptide(L)'
;MEKVKQLLEKNLNENTLRAVVSNRRSKQVSQKLVFRPFMEKNKLMFQREEYANNQVFHENMDKETTVEQICTFLEKDYKQLDLLCEQSSFSALVSKKGRSTIKENKKQIAKKIDLSHNRRKKYILDTDEVIPFLVDLGVQTKEGKIVDKKYKKYKQINRFLEFVKDVLPELPKDRPVKIIDFGCGK
;
A
#
# COMPACT_ATOMS: atom_id res chain seq x y z
N MET A 1 9.74 -29.27 -0.99
CA MET A 1 9.24 -28.15 -0.17
C MET A 1 10.38 -27.38 0.44
N GLU A 2 11.40 -28.07 0.96
CA GLU A 2 12.64 -27.47 1.47
C GLU A 2 13.20 -26.31 0.64
N LYS A 3 13.38 -26.49 -0.68
CA LYS A 3 13.88 -25.43 -1.58
C LYS A 3 13.01 -24.16 -1.60
N VAL A 4 11.69 -24.31 -1.48
CA VAL A 4 10.76 -23.17 -1.46
C VAL A 4 10.80 -22.48 -0.11
N LYS A 5 10.90 -23.26 0.98
CA LYS A 5 11.07 -22.72 2.33
C LYS A 5 12.34 -21.85 2.43
N GLN A 6 13.48 -22.38 1.99
CA GLN A 6 14.76 -21.65 1.95
C GLN A 6 14.68 -20.40 1.05
N LEU A 7 13.98 -20.48 -0.08
CA LEU A 7 13.74 -19.31 -0.95
C LEU A 7 12.99 -18.20 -0.19
N LEU A 8 11.92 -18.56 0.53
CA LEU A 8 11.11 -17.61 1.30
C LEU A 8 11.89 -17.05 2.49
N GLU A 9 12.60 -17.87 3.26
CA GLU A 9 13.42 -17.42 4.40
C GLU A 9 14.48 -16.40 3.96
N LYS A 10 15.09 -16.61 2.78
CA LYS A 10 16.08 -15.69 2.23
C LYS A 10 15.46 -14.39 1.72
N ASN A 11 14.34 -14.48 1.01
CA ASN A 11 13.83 -13.37 0.20
C ASN A 11 12.62 -12.63 0.80
N LEU A 12 11.93 -13.18 1.80
CA LEU A 12 10.94 -12.45 2.60
C LEU A 12 11.68 -11.50 3.56
N ASN A 13 12.00 -10.32 3.05
CA ASN A 13 12.66 -9.24 3.75
C ASN A 13 12.13 -7.88 3.23
N GLU A 14 12.75 -6.77 3.64
CA GLU A 14 12.33 -5.41 3.27
C GLU A 14 12.35 -5.14 1.74
N ASN A 15 13.14 -5.89 0.98
CA ASN A 15 13.19 -5.77 -0.48
C ASN A 15 12.07 -6.57 -1.17
N THR A 16 11.23 -7.25 -0.41
CA THR A 16 10.04 -7.92 -0.95
C THR A 16 9.03 -6.86 -1.40
N LEU A 17 8.39 -7.08 -2.54
CA LEU A 17 7.28 -6.24 -3.00
C LEU A 17 5.95 -6.94 -2.79
N ARG A 18 5.90 -8.24 -3.13
CA ARG A 18 4.77 -9.13 -2.83
C ARG A 18 5.15 -10.59 -3.02
N ALA A 19 4.47 -11.48 -2.32
CA ALA A 19 4.38 -12.89 -2.68
C ALA A 19 2.93 -13.22 -3.08
N VAL A 20 2.75 -14.03 -4.12
CA VAL A 20 1.42 -14.47 -4.58
C VAL A 20 1.39 -15.99 -4.58
N VAL A 21 0.48 -16.56 -3.80
CA VAL A 21 0.20 -18.00 -3.80
C VAL A 21 -1.06 -18.23 -4.64
N SER A 22 -0.97 -19.03 -5.69
CA SER A 22 -2.04 -19.18 -6.68
C SER A 22 -2.07 -20.58 -7.33
N ASN A 23 -2.88 -20.74 -8.37
CA ASN A 23 -3.09 -22.00 -9.07
C ASN A 23 -3.68 -23.08 -8.12
N ARG A 24 -4.91 -22.79 -7.64
CA ARG A 24 -5.65 -23.61 -6.69
C ARG A 24 -5.83 -25.07 -7.14
N ARG A 25 -5.75 -26.00 -6.20
CA ARG A 25 -5.95 -27.44 -6.39
C ARG A 25 -7.43 -27.82 -6.38
N SER A 26 -8.26 -27.06 -5.67
CA SER A 26 -9.71 -27.23 -5.54
C SER A 26 -10.42 -25.89 -5.77
N LYS A 27 -11.70 -25.92 -6.15
CA LYS A 27 -12.54 -24.71 -6.26
C LYS A 27 -13.03 -24.19 -4.90
N GLN A 28 -12.84 -24.94 -3.82
CA GLN A 28 -13.26 -24.58 -2.46
C GLN A 28 -12.42 -23.45 -1.83
N VAL A 29 -11.22 -23.21 -2.35
CA VAL A 29 -10.35 -22.13 -1.90
C VAL A 29 -10.40 -20.94 -2.87
N SER A 30 -9.99 -19.78 -2.37
CA SER A 30 -9.86 -18.53 -3.13
C SER A 30 -8.93 -18.69 -4.34
N GLN A 31 -9.02 -17.77 -5.31
CA GLN A 31 -8.22 -17.89 -6.54
C GLN A 31 -6.72 -17.69 -6.29
N LYS A 32 -6.39 -16.81 -5.34
CA LYS A 32 -5.03 -16.46 -4.95
C LYS A 32 -5.02 -15.82 -3.56
N LEU A 33 -3.88 -15.95 -2.90
CA LEU A 33 -3.51 -15.22 -1.70
C LEU A 33 -2.35 -14.28 -2.04
N VAL A 34 -2.39 -13.04 -1.56
CA VAL A 34 -1.32 -12.06 -1.79
C VAL A 34 -0.74 -11.67 -0.44
N PHE A 35 0.58 -11.73 -0.30
CA PHE A 35 1.30 -11.33 0.91
C PHE A 35 2.12 -10.08 0.59
N ARG A 36 1.93 -9.01 1.36
CA ARG A 36 2.65 -7.75 1.19
C ARG A 36 3.42 -7.40 2.46
N PRO A 37 4.70 -7.00 2.36
CA PRO A 37 5.44 -6.53 3.51
C PRO A 37 4.96 -5.13 3.94
N PHE A 38 5.04 -4.86 5.24
CA PHE A 38 4.85 -3.54 5.82
C PHE A 38 5.64 -3.44 7.13
N MET A 39 5.96 -2.22 7.55
CA MET A 39 6.59 -1.96 8.84
C MET A 39 5.55 -1.62 9.90
N GLU A 40 5.57 -2.35 11.02
CA GLU A 40 4.76 -2.08 12.20
C GLU A 40 5.68 -1.98 13.43
N LYS A 41 5.70 -0.82 14.09
CA LYS A 41 6.56 -0.57 15.27
C LYS A 41 8.03 -0.97 15.03
N ASN A 42 8.58 -0.64 13.85
CA ASN A 42 9.92 -1.00 13.39
C ASN A 42 10.19 -2.51 13.22
N LYS A 43 9.15 -3.35 13.23
CA LYS A 43 9.24 -4.77 12.87
C LYS A 43 8.66 -4.97 11.46
N LEU A 44 9.38 -5.74 10.64
CA LEU A 44 8.87 -6.18 9.34
C LEU A 44 7.77 -7.22 9.55
N MET A 45 6.59 -6.91 9.06
CA MET A 45 5.40 -7.77 9.08
C MET A 45 4.92 -8.00 7.65
N PHE A 46 4.07 -9.01 7.47
CA PHE A 46 3.45 -9.32 6.20
C PHE A 46 1.93 -9.39 6.37
N GLN A 47 1.22 -8.70 5.48
CA GLN A 47 -0.24 -8.74 5.41
C GLN A 47 -0.65 -9.71 4.31
N ARG A 48 -1.43 -10.72 4.66
CA ARG A 48 -2.13 -11.59 3.73
C ARG A 48 -3.44 -10.92 3.31
N GLU A 49 -3.66 -10.82 2.01
CA GLU A 49 -4.92 -10.47 1.36
C GLU A 49 -5.51 -11.73 0.73
N GLU A 50 -6.70 -12.12 1.17
CA GLU A 50 -7.47 -13.20 0.57
C GLU A 50 -8.75 -12.65 -0.08
N TYR A 51 -8.89 -12.89 -1.39
CA TYR A 51 -10.04 -12.44 -2.16
C TYR A 51 -11.08 -13.57 -2.23
N ALA A 52 -12.19 -13.41 -1.52
CA ALA A 52 -13.32 -14.33 -1.58
C ALA A 52 -14.58 -13.56 -1.99
N ASN A 53 -15.12 -13.88 -3.16
CA ASN A 53 -16.25 -13.18 -3.79
C ASN A 53 -15.96 -11.67 -3.93
N ASN A 54 -16.79 -10.81 -3.34
CA ASN A 54 -16.64 -9.35 -3.33
C ASN A 54 -15.96 -8.81 -2.06
N GLN A 55 -15.35 -9.68 -1.24
CA GLN A 55 -14.69 -9.32 0.01
C GLN A 55 -13.20 -9.62 -0.02
N VAL A 56 -12.43 -8.82 0.72
CA VAL A 56 -11.00 -9.04 0.94
C VAL A 56 -10.77 -9.21 2.44
N PHE A 57 -10.19 -10.35 2.81
CA PHE A 57 -9.82 -10.65 4.19
C PHE A 57 -8.35 -10.33 4.40
N HIS A 58 -8.04 -9.66 5.51
CA HIS A 58 -6.69 -9.22 5.86
C HIS A 58 -6.22 -9.89 7.15
N GLU A 59 -5.01 -10.44 7.12
CA GLU A 59 -4.36 -11.03 8.30
C GLU A 59 -2.89 -10.61 8.32
N ASN A 60 -2.42 -10.06 9.46
CA ASN A 60 -1.05 -9.61 9.64
C ASN A 60 -0.25 -10.66 10.43
N MET A 61 0.96 -10.95 9.99
CA MET A 61 1.81 -11.96 10.61
C MET A 61 3.30 -11.62 10.44
N ASP A 62 4.15 -12.20 11.28
CA ASP A 62 5.60 -12.05 11.15
C ASP A 62 6.16 -12.94 10.04
N LYS A 63 7.47 -12.78 9.78
CA LYS A 63 8.16 -13.47 8.70
C LYS A 63 8.09 -14.99 8.85
N GLU A 64 8.37 -15.49 10.05
CA GLU A 64 8.43 -16.91 10.37
C GLU A 64 7.06 -17.56 10.10
N THR A 65 6.00 -16.95 10.64
CA THR A 65 4.62 -17.39 10.41
C THR A 65 4.24 -17.32 8.93
N THR A 66 4.66 -16.27 8.22
CA THR A 66 4.40 -16.12 6.77
C THR A 66 5.01 -17.27 5.96
N VAL A 67 6.27 -17.63 6.25
CA VAL A 67 6.97 -18.73 5.57
C VAL A 67 6.22 -20.05 5.76
N GLU A 68 5.85 -20.37 7.00
CA GLU A 68 5.15 -21.60 7.35
C GLU A 68 3.76 -21.67 6.69
N GLN A 69 3.03 -20.54 6.72
CA GLN A 69 1.69 -20.47 6.14
C GLN A 69 1.73 -20.64 4.61
N ILE A 70 2.65 -19.95 3.92
CA ILE A 70 2.84 -20.12 2.47
C ILE A 70 3.19 -21.57 2.12
N CYS A 71 4.08 -22.20 2.89
CA CYS A 71 4.46 -23.60 2.64
C CYS A 71 3.25 -24.53 2.80
N THR A 72 2.45 -24.35 3.85
CA THR A 72 1.23 -25.12 4.10
C THR A 72 0.23 -24.97 2.95
N PHE A 73 0.01 -23.73 2.48
CA PHE A 73 -0.86 -23.47 1.34
C PHE A 73 -0.38 -24.11 0.04
N LEU A 74 0.93 -24.11 -0.24
CA LEU A 74 1.49 -24.74 -1.44
C LEU A 74 1.44 -26.28 -1.41
N GLU A 75 1.45 -26.87 -0.22
CA GLU A 75 1.30 -28.32 -0.05
C GLU A 75 -0.16 -28.74 -0.24
N LYS A 76 -1.10 -28.05 0.40
CA LYS A 76 -2.49 -28.49 0.52
C LYS A 76 -3.42 -27.92 -0.54
N ASP A 77 -3.31 -26.63 -0.84
CA ASP A 77 -4.38 -25.86 -1.50
C ASP A 77 -3.99 -25.29 -2.85
N TYR A 78 -2.71 -24.96 -3.05
CA TYR A 78 -2.20 -24.22 -4.20
C TYR A 78 -0.99 -24.91 -4.83
N LYS A 79 -0.65 -24.52 -6.06
CA LYS A 79 0.46 -25.13 -6.81
C LYS A 79 1.58 -24.15 -7.15
N GLN A 80 1.36 -22.85 -6.98
CA GLN A 80 2.27 -21.83 -7.49
C GLN A 80 2.55 -20.75 -6.47
N LEU A 81 3.81 -20.34 -6.39
CA LEU A 81 4.29 -19.17 -5.67
C LEU A 81 5.00 -18.25 -6.67
N ASP A 82 4.58 -17.01 -6.75
CA ASP A 82 5.31 -15.95 -7.44
C ASP A 82 5.77 -14.91 -6.41
N LEU A 83 7.08 -14.78 -6.23
CA LEU A 83 7.72 -13.83 -5.33
C LEU A 83 8.34 -12.71 -6.15
N LEU A 84 7.96 -11.47 -5.86
CA LEU A 84 8.52 -10.28 -6.48
C LEU A 84 9.30 -9.48 -5.43
N CYS A 85 10.55 -9.19 -5.73
CA CYS A 85 11.44 -8.33 -4.96
C CYS A 85 11.87 -7.13 -5.83
N GLU A 86 12.57 -6.16 -5.25
CA GLU A 86 13.03 -4.96 -5.97
C GLU A 86 13.90 -5.27 -7.19
N GLN A 87 14.80 -6.26 -7.07
CA GLN A 87 15.84 -6.55 -8.07
C GLN A 87 15.71 -7.94 -8.70
N SER A 88 14.77 -8.76 -8.22
CA SER A 88 14.58 -10.14 -8.67
C SER A 88 13.14 -10.57 -8.54
N SER A 89 12.76 -11.55 -9.34
CA SER A 89 11.52 -12.29 -9.16
C SER A 89 11.77 -13.78 -9.24
N PHE A 90 10.95 -14.53 -8.51
CA PHE A 90 10.99 -15.97 -8.45
C PHE A 90 9.61 -16.53 -8.74
N SER A 91 9.54 -17.56 -9.56
CA SER A 91 8.32 -18.33 -9.77
C SER A 91 8.60 -19.78 -9.42
N ALA A 92 7.81 -20.35 -8.52
CA ALA A 92 7.92 -21.72 -8.06
C ALA A 92 6.63 -22.48 -8.34
N LEU A 93 6.73 -23.62 -9.03
CA LEU A 93 5.64 -24.58 -9.18
C LEU A 93 5.88 -25.78 -8.26
N VAL A 94 4.87 -26.16 -7.49
CA VAL A 94 4.92 -27.19 -6.46
C VAL A 94 3.93 -28.32 -6.78
N SER A 95 4.47 -29.52 -6.96
CA SER A 95 3.69 -30.74 -7.16
C SER A 95 3.00 -31.21 -5.86
N LYS A 96 1.99 -32.08 -5.97
CA LYS A 96 1.34 -32.70 -4.78
C LYS A 96 2.32 -33.48 -3.88
N LYS A 97 3.44 -33.98 -4.44
CA LYS A 97 4.49 -34.70 -3.70
C LYS A 97 5.57 -33.76 -3.15
N GLY A 98 5.35 -32.44 -3.16
CA GLY A 98 6.29 -31.45 -2.64
C GLY A 98 7.54 -31.21 -3.49
N ARG A 99 7.69 -31.84 -4.66
CA ARG A 99 8.74 -31.46 -5.63
C ARG A 99 8.44 -30.08 -6.20
N SER A 100 9.45 -29.22 -6.21
CA SER A 100 9.34 -27.84 -6.69
C SER A 100 10.32 -27.54 -7.83
N THR A 101 9.86 -26.76 -8.80
CA THR A 101 10.68 -26.15 -9.84
C THR A 101 10.67 -24.65 -9.61
N ILE A 102 11.84 -24.04 -9.44
CA ILE A 102 12.00 -22.60 -9.18
C ILE A 102 12.70 -21.97 -10.39
N LYS A 103 12.13 -20.89 -10.91
CA LYS A 103 12.73 -20.03 -11.92
C LYS A 103 13.02 -18.68 -11.29
N GLU A 104 14.23 -18.17 -11.47
CA GLU A 104 14.64 -16.84 -11.05
C GLU A 104 14.77 -15.92 -12.28
N ASN A 105 14.33 -14.67 -12.15
CA ASN A 105 14.54 -13.64 -13.15
C ASN A 105 15.15 -12.40 -12.49
N LYS A 106 16.39 -12.08 -12.85
CA LYS A 106 17.16 -10.93 -12.34
C LYS A 106 17.05 -9.66 -13.19
N LYS A 107 16.28 -9.69 -14.28
CA LYS A 107 16.14 -8.54 -15.21
C LYS A 107 15.02 -7.57 -14.82
N GLN A 108 14.33 -7.79 -13.71
CA GLN A 108 13.19 -7.00 -13.31
C GLN A 108 13.56 -6.03 -12.20
N ILE A 109 13.82 -4.77 -12.56
CA ILE A 109 13.88 -3.66 -11.61
C ILE A 109 12.43 -3.22 -11.37
N ALA A 110 11.84 -3.69 -10.28
CA ALA A 110 10.54 -3.22 -9.84
C ALA A 110 10.73 -2.05 -8.87
N LYS A 111 9.99 -0.94 -9.07
CA LYS A 111 10.11 0.25 -8.22
C LYS A 111 9.90 -0.13 -6.75
N LYS A 112 10.82 0.31 -5.89
CA LYS A 112 10.75 0.20 -4.42
C LYS A 112 9.36 0.63 -3.92
N ILE A 113 8.74 -0.24 -3.12
CA ILE A 113 7.46 0.06 -2.47
C ILE A 113 7.74 0.72 -1.12
N ASP A 114 6.99 1.77 -0.80
CA ASP A 114 6.98 2.34 0.54
C ASP A 114 6.34 1.34 1.51
N LEU A 115 7.14 0.81 2.43
CA LEU A 115 6.72 -0.14 3.46
C LEU A 115 5.99 0.54 4.63
N SER A 116 5.85 1.87 4.61
CA SER A 116 5.11 2.59 5.64
C SER A 116 3.65 2.13 5.66
N HIS A 117 3.23 1.55 6.79
CA HIS A 117 1.85 1.08 6.96
C HIS A 117 0.83 2.22 6.91
N ASN A 118 1.29 3.45 7.17
CA ASN A 118 0.47 4.64 7.16
C ASN A 118 0.80 5.50 5.95
N ARG A 119 0.04 5.33 4.86
CA ARG A 119 0.10 6.24 3.71
C ARG A 119 -0.26 7.64 4.20
N ARG A 120 0.73 8.53 4.32
CA ARG A 120 0.49 9.94 4.61
C ARG A 120 -0.43 10.50 3.52
N LYS A 121 -1.58 11.04 3.92
CA LYS A 121 -2.48 11.75 3.01
C LYS A 121 -1.75 12.98 2.49
N LYS A 122 -1.56 13.08 1.18
CA LYS A 122 -1.01 14.28 0.54
C LYS A 122 -2.12 15.32 0.45
N TYR A 123 -1.93 16.44 1.13
CA TYR A 123 -2.80 17.60 1.08
C TYR A 123 -2.18 18.66 0.15
N ILE A 124 -3.00 19.58 -0.39
CA ILE A 124 -2.51 20.68 -1.24
C ILE A 124 -1.76 21.71 -0.41
N LEU A 125 -2.27 22.00 0.79
CA LEU A 125 -1.59 22.78 1.80
C LEU A 125 -0.69 21.83 2.58
N ASP A 126 0.62 21.95 2.42
CA ASP A 126 1.57 21.11 3.15
C ASP A 126 1.69 21.60 4.61
N THR A 127 1.89 20.66 5.54
CA THR A 127 2.06 20.96 6.96
C THR A 127 3.50 21.32 7.31
N ASP A 128 4.43 21.11 6.39
CA ASP A 128 5.86 21.41 6.57
C ASP A 128 6.18 22.90 6.38
N GLU A 129 5.22 23.69 5.89
CA GLU A 129 5.33 25.15 5.73
C GLU A 129 4.31 25.89 6.59
N VAL A 130 4.71 27.03 7.16
CA VAL A 130 3.79 27.92 7.87
C VAL A 130 3.01 28.73 6.84
N ILE A 131 1.70 28.53 6.79
CA ILE A 131 0.79 29.16 5.84
C ILE A 131 0.05 30.30 6.56
N PRO A 132 0.32 31.58 6.23
CA PRO A 132 -0.15 32.72 7.02
C PRO A 132 -1.65 32.71 7.31
N PHE A 133 -2.49 32.49 6.29
CA PHE A 133 -3.95 32.50 6.49
C PHE A 133 -4.45 31.34 7.36
N LEU A 134 -3.76 30.20 7.40
CA LEU A 134 -4.11 29.10 8.30
C LEU A 134 -3.76 29.44 9.75
N VAL A 135 -2.68 30.19 9.97
CA VAL A 135 -2.32 30.73 11.28
C VAL A 135 -3.36 31.74 11.75
N ASP A 136 -3.75 32.67 10.89
CA ASP A 136 -4.78 33.69 11.20
C ASP A 136 -6.14 33.05 11.52
N LEU A 137 -6.50 31.97 10.83
CA LEU A 137 -7.72 31.19 11.11
C LEU A 137 -7.62 30.29 12.36
N GLY A 138 -6.44 30.22 13.00
CA GLY A 138 -6.16 29.33 14.12
C GLY A 138 -6.20 27.84 13.76
N VAL A 139 -6.08 27.52 12.48
CA VAL A 139 -6.03 26.15 11.96
C VAL A 139 -4.62 25.58 12.07
N GLN A 140 -3.61 26.43 11.93
CA GLN A 140 -2.19 26.12 12.09
C GLN A 140 -1.58 26.95 13.23
N THR A 141 -0.63 26.41 13.97
CA THR A 141 0.15 27.16 14.96
C THR A 141 1.26 27.97 14.28
N LYS A 142 1.85 28.92 14.99
CA LYS A 142 2.99 29.71 14.46
C LYS A 142 4.21 28.84 14.15
N GLU A 143 4.30 27.68 14.78
CA GLU A 143 5.34 26.66 14.59
C GLU A 143 5.01 25.68 13.45
N GLY A 144 3.93 25.93 12.68
CA GLY A 144 3.58 25.14 11.49
C GLY A 144 2.72 23.90 11.74
N LYS A 145 2.39 23.58 13.00
CA LYS A 145 1.58 22.40 13.31
C LYS A 145 0.09 22.67 13.10
N ILE A 146 -0.63 21.73 12.50
CA ILE A 146 -2.10 21.82 12.45
C ILE A 146 -2.67 21.58 13.84
N VAL A 147 -3.57 22.46 14.28
CA VAL A 147 -4.27 22.34 15.56
C VAL A 147 -5.23 21.17 15.50
N ASP A 148 -5.06 20.17 16.37
CA ASP A 148 -5.86 18.91 16.37
C ASP A 148 -7.37 19.17 16.35
N LYS A 149 -7.84 20.10 17.18
CA LYS A 149 -9.26 20.50 17.27
C LYS A 149 -9.81 21.11 15.96
N LYS A 150 -8.94 21.63 15.09
CA LYS A 150 -9.28 22.25 13.80
C LYS A 150 -8.91 21.36 12.60
N TYR A 151 -8.45 20.13 12.82
CA TYR A 151 -8.06 19.22 11.75
C TYR A 151 -9.20 18.93 10.76
N LYS A 152 -10.47 18.93 11.21
CA LYS A 152 -11.64 18.83 10.32
C LYS A 152 -11.72 20.02 9.36
N LYS A 153 -11.49 21.25 9.83
CA LYS A 153 -11.49 22.48 9.02
C LYS A 153 -10.31 22.48 8.05
N TYR A 154 -9.13 22.06 8.49
CA TYR A 154 -7.95 21.86 7.63
C TYR A 154 -8.24 20.92 6.45
N LYS A 155 -8.88 19.78 6.71
CA LYS A 155 -9.32 18.86 5.65
C LYS A 155 -10.36 19.48 4.72
N GLN A 156 -11.31 20.25 5.25
CA GLN A 156 -12.34 20.92 4.46
C GLN A 156 -11.72 21.94 3.49
N ILE A 157 -10.75 22.74 3.95
CA ILE A 157 -10.04 23.71 3.11
C ILE A 157 -9.28 22.98 1.99
N ASN A 158 -8.54 21.93 2.32
CA ASN A 158 -7.83 21.14 1.31
C ASN A 158 -8.77 20.52 0.27
N ARG A 159 -9.92 19.99 0.69
CA ARG A 159 -10.92 19.45 -0.23
C ARG A 159 -11.50 20.53 -1.15
N PHE A 160 -11.72 21.74 -0.63
CA PHE A 160 -12.15 22.87 -1.44
C PHE A 160 -11.09 23.25 -2.49
N LEU A 161 -9.81 23.28 -2.09
CA LEU A 161 -8.71 23.56 -3.01
C LEU A 161 -8.55 22.49 -4.11
N GLU A 162 -8.89 21.22 -3.83
CA GLU A 162 -8.94 20.19 -4.87
C GLU A 162 -9.95 20.57 -5.97
N PHE A 163 -11.16 20.99 -5.60
CA PHE A 163 -12.17 21.45 -6.56
C PHE A 163 -11.73 22.69 -7.33
N VAL A 164 -11.11 23.66 -6.65
CA VAL A 164 -10.61 24.88 -7.30
C VAL A 164 -9.49 24.56 -8.28
N LYS A 165 -8.59 23.64 -7.94
CA LYS A 165 -7.48 23.24 -8.80
C LYS A 165 -7.94 22.64 -10.12
N ASP A 166 -9.03 21.87 -10.10
CA ASP A 166 -9.59 21.25 -11.30
C ASP A 166 -10.14 22.29 -12.29
N VAL A 167 -10.71 23.40 -11.80
CA VAL A 167 -11.26 24.48 -12.66
C VAL A 167 -10.24 25.57 -13.00
N LEU A 168 -9.13 25.67 -12.25
CA LEU A 168 -8.11 26.70 -12.42
C LEU A 168 -7.58 26.83 -13.87
N PRO A 169 -7.34 25.74 -14.64
CA PRO A 169 -6.87 25.85 -16.03
C PRO A 169 -7.87 26.51 -16.98
N GLU A 170 -9.17 26.44 -16.67
CA GLU A 170 -10.25 27.01 -17.50
C GLU A 170 -10.46 28.51 -17.22
N LEU A 171 -9.89 29.02 -16.13
CA LEU A 171 -10.00 30.43 -15.79
C LEU A 171 -9.11 31.30 -16.71
N PRO A 172 -9.61 32.48 -17.13
CA PRO A 172 -8.83 33.38 -17.97
C PRO A 172 -7.59 33.88 -17.22
N LYS A 173 -6.45 33.91 -17.92
CA LYS A 173 -5.14 34.31 -17.36
C LYS A 173 -4.73 35.73 -17.73
N ASP A 174 -5.41 36.31 -18.70
CA ASP A 174 -5.15 37.61 -19.33
C ASP A 174 -5.99 38.75 -18.71
N ARG A 175 -6.92 38.42 -17.82
CA ARG A 175 -7.78 39.39 -17.14
C ARG A 175 -8.10 38.98 -15.70
N PRO A 176 -8.49 39.94 -14.84
CA PRO A 176 -8.95 39.63 -13.50
C PRO A 176 -10.17 38.70 -13.50
N VAL A 177 -10.15 37.70 -12.63
CA VAL A 177 -11.29 36.81 -12.39
C VAL A 177 -12.13 37.38 -11.26
N LYS A 178 -13.42 37.62 -11.50
CA LYS A 178 -14.37 38.01 -10.46
C LYS A 178 -15.07 36.77 -9.91
N ILE A 179 -14.80 36.44 -8.65
CA ILE A 179 -15.41 35.30 -7.95
C ILE A 179 -16.60 35.82 -7.15
N ILE A 180 -17.75 35.14 -7.26
CA ILE A 180 -18.94 35.42 -6.46
C ILE A 180 -19.25 34.17 -5.64
N ASP A 181 -19.16 34.28 -4.32
CA ASP A 181 -19.43 33.19 -3.38
C ASP A 181 -20.89 33.24 -2.91
N PHE A 182 -21.72 32.36 -3.46
CA PHE A 182 -23.10 32.17 -3.02
C PHE A 182 -23.17 31.13 -1.90
N GLY A 183 -22.77 31.53 -0.69
CA GLY A 183 -22.88 30.66 0.48
C GLY A 183 -21.73 30.68 1.45
N CYS A 184 -21.04 31.81 1.64
CA CYS A 184 -19.94 31.97 2.58
C CYS A 184 -20.30 31.71 4.07
N GLY A 185 -21.56 31.36 4.37
CA GLY A 185 -22.12 31.31 5.72
C GLY A 185 -22.55 32.69 6.19
N LYS A 186 -23.25 32.73 7.33
CA LYS A 186 -23.38 33.93 8.16
C LYS A 186 -22.19 34.02 9.11
#